data_AF-A0A3R7PU09-F1
#
_entry.id   AF-A0A3R7PU09-F1
#
_cell.length_a   1.000
_cell.length_b   1.000
_cell.length_c   1.000
_cell.angle_alpha   90.00
_cell.angle_beta   90.00
_cell.angle_gamma   90.00
#
_symmetry.space_group_name_H-M   'P 1'
#
loop_
_entity.id
_entity.type
_entity.pdbx_description
1 polymer ?
#
loop_
_entity_poly.entity_id
_entity_poly.type
_entity_poly.pdbx_seq_one_letter_code
_entity_poly.pdbx_strand_id
1 'polypeptide(L)'
;MPELLTVQQVDPWLQFNPYIVSGYRPRMTIRAALRSFFGWHNESFNIWTHAIAACFVFYLTLFPPAMDPTATTTTTTTTTSVGSGGAGGVTAMAAAALPSYGRRWLGTSNEHLAGANPTTAFRATCLVFIAIFICSVVYHLFMPCPTSEVSYRRLMNCDVTGVVLCITATSWSFLYRGNACSAGWTSHAGFGAVLLSGLFVLYCVLFNATCGAIGRLKAIGFHCALRLSVLLWIELPKVQSQGYHQALHCHAMSYVFIALGGVIGGFRFPERQLRRVTQPQPASSAAEATATSRFWRWVGRFLVSSEEIDYMWNSHTLWHYCIMLSTTMMLLGFYYDVEEYELARC
;
A
#
# COMPACT_ATOMS: atom_id res chain seq x y z
N MET A 1 -0.52 2.27 33.29
CA MET A 1 -1.19 3.10 32.26
C MET A 1 -2.48 3.63 32.85
N PRO A 2 -2.99 4.80 32.43
CA PRO A 2 -4.32 5.24 32.85
C PRO A 2 -5.39 4.22 32.43
N GLU A 3 -6.48 4.20 33.19
CA GLU A 3 -7.63 3.31 32.93
C GLU A 3 -8.21 3.53 31.53
N LEU A 4 -8.55 2.44 30.84
CA LEU A 4 -9.16 2.48 29.51
C LEU A 4 -10.65 2.77 29.62
N LEU A 5 -11.16 3.53 28.66
CA LEU A 5 -12.52 4.02 28.62
C LEU A 5 -13.41 3.18 27.70
N THR A 6 -14.72 3.29 27.94
CA THR A 6 -15.75 2.83 27.01
C THR A 6 -16.03 3.87 25.93
N VAL A 7 -16.68 3.44 24.84
CA VAL A 7 -17.02 4.33 23.71
C VAL A 7 -17.92 5.49 24.12
N GLN A 8 -18.75 5.34 25.17
CA GLN A 8 -19.61 6.42 25.67
C GLN A 8 -18.84 7.48 26.48
N GLN A 9 -17.67 7.14 26.99
CA GLN A 9 -16.86 8.00 27.86
C GLN A 9 -15.87 8.89 27.07
N VAL A 10 -15.63 8.59 25.79
CA VAL A 10 -14.75 9.40 24.93
C VAL A 10 -15.48 10.54 24.24
N ASP A 11 -14.72 11.50 23.72
CA ASP A 11 -15.25 12.63 22.95
C ASP A 11 -16.11 12.17 21.75
N PRO A 12 -17.20 12.87 21.40
CA PRO A 12 -18.13 12.45 20.34
C PRO A 12 -17.48 12.17 18.98
N TRP A 13 -16.42 12.90 18.62
CA TRP A 13 -15.72 12.71 17.35
C TRP A 13 -14.89 11.41 17.28
N LEU A 14 -14.67 10.73 18.41
CA LEU A 14 -14.02 9.42 18.50
C LEU A 14 -15.04 8.26 18.46
N GLN A 15 -16.34 8.55 18.55
CA GLN A 15 -17.41 7.55 18.60
C GLN A 15 -17.89 7.13 17.19
N PHE A 16 -16.96 6.95 16.24
CA PHE A 16 -17.32 6.66 14.85
C PHE A 16 -17.79 5.22 14.62
N ASN A 17 -17.37 4.26 15.44
CA ASN A 17 -17.77 2.85 15.35
C ASN A 17 -18.49 2.40 16.65
N PRO A 18 -19.83 2.22 16.64
CA PRO A 18 -20.60 1.86 17.83
C PRO A 18 -20.44 0.38 18.22
N TYR A 19 -19.76 -0.43 17.40
CA TYR A 19 -19.55 -1.86 17.67
C TYR A 19 -18.26 -2.12 18.47
N ILE A 20 -17.37 -1.13 18.56
CA ILE A 20 -16.20 -1.15 19.42
C ILE A 20 -16.58 -0.43 20.71
N VAL A 21 -16.67 -1.16 21.82
CA VAL A 21 -17.33 -0.63 23.02
C VAL A 21 -16.36 -0.27 24.13
N SER A 22 -15.14 -0.81 24.11
CA SER A 22 -14.13 -0.64 25.16
C SER A 22 -12.71 -0.48 24.60
N GLY A 23 -11.74 -0.31 25.50
CA GLY A 23 -10.33 -0.23 25.16
C GLY A 23 -9.85 1.14 24.71
N TYR A 24 -10.69 2.17 24.82
CA TYR A 24 -10.34 3.53 24.39
C TYR A 24 -9.37 4.20 25.35
N ARG A 25 -8.45 4.99 24.80
CA ARG A 25 -7.53 5.78 25.59
C ARG A 25 -8.20 7.09 26.07
N PRO A 26 -8.00 7.50 27.34
CA PRO A 26 -8.46 8.81 27.82
C PRO A 26 -7.67 9.94 27.15
N ARG A 27 -8.21 11.16 27.22
CA ARG A 27 -7.50 12.35 26.73
C ARG A 27 -6.14 12.46 27.43
N MET A 28 -5.07 12.66 26.66
CA MET A 28 -3.71 12.61 27.22
C MET A 28 -2.73 13.54 26.52
N THR A 29 -1.61 13.82 27.20
CA THR A 29 -0.50 14.61 26.63
C THR A 29 0.25 13.82 25.56
N ILE A 30 0.97 14.53 24.68
CA ILE A 30 1.85 13.93 23.65
C ILE A 30 2.82 12.92 24.28
N ARG A 31 3.40 13.23 25.44
CA ARG A 31 4.33 12.34 26.16
C ARG A 31 3.65 11.06 26.63
N ALA A 32 2.40 11.16 27.11
CA ALA A 32 1.62 9.99 27.50
C ALA A 32 1.20 9.16 26.28
N ALA A 33 0.84 9.82 25.17
CA ALA A 33 0.54 9.14 23.90
C ALA A 33 1.73 8.34 23.39
N LEU A 34 2.93 8.93 23.38
CA LEU A 34 4.17 8.22 23.02
C LEU A 34 4.42 6.99 23.90
N ARG A 35 4.20 7.09 25.22
CA ARG A 35 4.30 5.93 26.13
C ARG A 35 3.24 4.87 25.86
N SER A 36 2.05 5.27 25.41
CA SER A 36 0.97 4.33 25.06
C SER A 36 1.29 3.48 23.84
N PHE A 37 2.32 3.81 23.05
CA PHE A 37 2.81 2.94 21.97
C PHE A 37 3.09 1.52 22.46
N PHE A 38 3.65 1.34 23.66
CA PHE A 38 3.90 0.02 24.25
C PHE A 38 2.72 -0.49 25.10
N GLY A 39 1.58 0.16 24.99
CA GLY A 39 0.37 -0.15 25.73
C GLY A 39 -0.59 -1.06 24.96
N TRP A 40 -1.51 -1.65 25.71
CA TRP A 40 -2.60 -2.45 25.17
C TRP A 40 -3.89 -1.64 25.21
N HIS A 41 -4.45 -1.33 24.04
CA HIS A 41 -5.65 -0.54 23.85
C HIS A 41 -6.24 -0.81 22.45
N ASN A 42 -7.43 -0.29 22.17
CA ASN A 42 -8.15 -0.54 20.91
C ASN A 42 -7.40 -0.09 19.63
N GLU A 43 -6.48 0.85 19.77
CA GLU A 43 -5.62 1.33 18.67
C GLU A 43 -4.25 0.63 18.56
N SER A 44 -3.91 -0.34 19.43
CA SER A 44 -2.54 -0.88 19.50
C SER A 44 -2.11 -1.54 18.20
N PHE A 45 -2.95 -2.42 17.63
CA PHE A 45 -2.63 -3.07 16.36
C PHE A 45 -2.66 -2.12 15.17
N ASN A 46 -3.53 -1.10 15.19
CA ASN A 46 -3.56 -0.08 14.14
C ASN A 46 -2.22 0.66 14.07
N ILE A 47 -1.62 0.95 15.23
CA ILE A 47 -0.29 1.57 15.35
C ILE A 47 0.81 0.58 14.96
N TRP A 48 0.85 -0.61 15.58
CA TRP A 48 1.98 -1.53 15.44
C TRP A 48 2.13 -2.10 14.03
N THR A 49 1.01 -2.41 13.37
CA THR A 49 1.04 -2.96 12.01
C THR A 49 1.71 -2.00 11.04
N HIS A 50 1.30 -0.74 11.05
CA HIS A 50 1.90 0.29 10.22
C HIS A 50 3.32 0.67 10.69
N ALA A 51 3.63 0.66 11.98
CA ALA A 51 4.99 0.89 12.46
C ALA A 51 5.96 -0.20 11.97
N ILE A 52 5.56 -1.48 12.07
CA ILE A 52 6.33 -2.62 11.56
C ILE A 52 6.51 -2.51 10.05
N ALA A 53 5.44 -2.16 9.32
CA ALA A 53 5.52 -1.95 7.88
C ALA A 53 6.50 -0.82 7.51
N ALA A 54 6.47 0.30 8.24
CA ALA A 54 7.43 1.40 8.06
C ALA A 54 8.87 0.94 8.28
N CYS A 55 9.13 0.17 9.35
CA CYS A 55 10.46 -0.39 9.62
C CYS A 55 10.92 -1.35 8.51
N PHE A 56 10.02 -2.20 8.01
CA PHE A 56 10.33 -3.13 6.92
C PHE A 56 10.66 -2.38 5.61
N VAL A 57 9.86 -1.38 5.24
CA VAL A 57 10.14 -0.58 4.03
C VAL A 57 11.39 0.27 4.21
N PHE A 58 11.68 0.76 5.41
CA PHE A 58 12.95 1.42 5.72
C PHE A 58 14.14 0.47 5.54
N TYR A 59 14.03 -0.78 6.01
CA TYR A 59 15.02 -1.81 5.72
C TYR A 59 15.24 -2.00 4.22
N LEU A 60 14.18 -2.11 3.42
CA LEU A 60 14.27 -2.20 1.96
C LEU A 60 14.87 -0.94 1.30
N THR A 61 14.75 0.23 1.93
CA THR A 61 15.38 1.46 1.45
C THR A 61 16.90 1.40 1.61
N LEU A 62 17.37 0.88 2.74
CA LEU A 62 18.80 0.71 3.03
C LEU A 62 19.41 -0.45 2.21
N PHE A 63 18.67 -1.55 2.11
CA PHE A 63 19.06 -2.80 1.45
C PHE A 63 18.08 -3.12 0.32
N PRO A 64 18.08 -2.35 -0.77
CA PRO A 64 17.23 -2.63 -1.93
C PRO A 64 17.61 -3.99 -2.53
N PRO A 65 16.66 -4.73 -3.11
CA PRO A 65 16.99 -5.92 -3.89
C PRO A 65 17.95 -5.53 -5.02
N ALA A 66 18.77 -6.49 -5.46
CA ALA A 66 19.62 -6.28 -6.62
C ALA A 66 18.72 -5.96 -7.82
N MET A 67 18.77 -4.71 -8.29
CA MET A 67 18.05 -4.24 -9.47
C MET A 67 19.04 -3.83 -10.57
N ASP A 68 20.20 -4.49 -10.58
CA ASP A 68 21.37 -4.08 -11.34
C ASP A 68 21.33 -4.67 -12.76
N PRO A 69 21.25 -3.83 -13.81
CA PRO A 69 21.22 -4.31 -15.20
C PRO A 69 22.58 -4.83 -15.70
N THR A 70 23.64 -4.74 -14.89
CA THR A 70 25.04 -5.05 -15.25
C THR A 70 25.62 -6.26 -14.53
N ALA A 71 24.83 -6.98 -13.72
CA ALA A 71 25.29 -8.22 -13.05
C ALA A 71 25.49 -9.42 -14.00
N THR A 72 25.41 -9.21 -15.31
CA THR A 72 25.76 -10.20 -16.33
C THR A 72 27.27 -10.15 -16.60
N THR A 73 27.99 -10.97 -15.83
CA THR A 73 29.21 -11.66 -16.29
C THR A 73 30.47 -10.78 -16.41
N THR A 74 31.11 -10.47 -15.28
CA THR A 74 32.58 -10.32 -15.27
C THR A 74 33.20 -11.72 -15.30
N THR A 75 33.16 -12.39 -16.46
CA THR A 75 34.08 -13.51 -16.69
C THR A 75 35.45 -12.89 -16.92
N THR A 76 36.32 -13.00 -15.94
CA THR A 76 37.73 -12.70 -16.06
C THR A 76 38.34 -13.63 -17.11
N THR A 77 38.39 -13.20 -18.36
CA THR A 77 39.13 -13.91 -19.41
C THR A 77 40.61 -13.60 -19.22
N THR A 78 41.28 -14.40 -18.38
CA THR A 78 42.73 -14.47 -18.35
C THR A 78 43.20 -15.09 -19.66
N THR A 79 43.66 -14.27 -20.59
CA THR A 79 44.26 -14.73 -21.86
C THR A 79 45.64 -15.33 -21.58
N THR A 80 45.71 -16.65 -21.45
CA THR A 80 46.96 -17.41 -21.62
C THR A 80 47.10 -17.80 -23.09
N SER A 81 48.09 -17.24 -23.76
CA SER A 81 48.49 -17.59 -25.13
C SER A 81 49.35 -18.85 -25.11
N VAL A 82 48.84 -19.96 -25.66
CA VAL A 82 49.66 -21.12 -26.05
C VAL A 82 49.25 -21.57 -27.45
N GLY A 83 50.26 -21.84 -28.27
CA GLY A 83 50.21 -21.95 -29.71
C GLY A 83 49.59 -23.21 -30.32
N SER A 84 49.67 -23.19 -31.65
CA SER A 84 48.99 -23.96 -32.68
C SER A 84 49.20 -25.47 -32.72
N GLY A 85 48.17 -26.19 -33.21
CA GLY A 85 48.35 -27.46 -33.94
C GLY A 85 47.07 -28.28 -34.17
N GLY A 86 46.66 -28.43 -35.45
CA GLY A 86 46.11 -29.69 -36.00
C GLY A 86 44.60 -30.01 -35.90
N ALA A 87 43.92 -29.87 -37.04
CA ALA A 87 42.84 -30.69 -37.64
C ALA A 87 41.95 -31.66 -36.81
N GLY A 88 40.63 -31.60 -37.05
CA GLY A 88 39.69 -32.72 -36.85
C GLY A 88 38.37 -32.30 -36.19
N GLY A 89 37.27 -32.32 -36.94
CA GLY A 89 36.01 -31.67 -36.57
C GLY A 89 35.12 -32.40 -35.56
N VAL A 90 34.44 -31.60 -34.75
CA VAL A 90 33.07 -31.81 -34.24
C VAL A 90 32.48 -30.40 -34.08
N THR A 91 31.53 -30.05 -34.93
CA THR A 91 30.82 -28.77 -34.90
C THR A 91 29.92 -28.72 -33.67
N ALA A 92 30.45 -28.24 -32.55
CA ALA A 92 29.63 -27.66 -31.50
C ALA A 92 29.04 -26.36 -32.07
N MET A 93 27.71 -26.27 -32.12
CA MET A 93 26.99 -25.03 -32.40
C MET A 93 27.61 -23.94 -31.53
N ALA A 94 28.31 -23.00 -32.15
CA ALA A 94 28.81 -21.82 -31.49
C ALA A 94 27.61 -21.16 -30.82
N ALA A 95 27.61 -21.10 -29.49
CA ALA A 95 26.74 -20.19 -28.75
C ALA A 95 27.03 -18.81 -29.33
N ALA A 96 26.11 -18.33 -30.16
CA ALA A 96 26.21 -17.02 -30.78
C ALA A 96 26.36 -16.03 -29.63
N ALA A 97 27.57 -15.49 -29.48
CA ALA A 97 27.82 -14.37 -28.61
C ALA A 97 26.90 -13.26 -29.11
N LEU A 98 25.82 -13.01 -28.36
CA LEU A 98 24.91 -11.91 -28.62
C LEU A 98 25.75 -10.64 -28.67
N PRO A 99 25.60 -9.79 -29.71
CA PRO A 99 26.31 -8.53 -29.76
C PRO A 99 25.94 -7.74 -28.50
N SER A 100 26.94 -7.21 -27.80
CA SER A 100 26.75 -6.19 -26.78
C SER A 100 26.19 -4.93 -27.45
N TYR A 101 24.88 -4.93 -27.64
CA TYR A 101 24.15 -3.78 -28.14
C TYR A 101 24.10 -2.75 -27.01
N GLY A 102 25.00 -1.78 -27.07
CA GLY A 102 24.86 -0.56 -26.29
C GLY A 102 23.52 0.07 -26.64
N ARG A 103 22.53 -0.06 -25.75
CA ARG A 103 21.26 0.67 -25.87
C ARG A 103 21.60 2.16 -25.97
N ARG A 104 21.41 2.73 -27.17
CA ARG A 104 21.39 4.18 -27.35
C ARG A 104 20.14 4.67 -26.64
N TRP A 105 20.31 5.11 -25.40
CA TRP A 105 19.37 5.98 -24.71
C TRP A 105 18.98 7.11 -25.68
N LEU A 106 17.77 7.04 -26.23
CA LEU A 106 17.16 8.11 -27.02
C LEU A 106 16.46 9.13 -26.11
N GLY A 107 16.92 9.27 -24.86
CA GLY A 107 16.57 10.38 -23.99
C GLY A 107 17.59 11.50 -24.18
N THR A 108 17.13 12.65 -24.66
CA THR A 108 17.94 13.88 -24.64
C THR A 108 18.33 14.20 -23.20
N SER A 109 19.54 14.71 -23.02
CA SER A 109 20.31 14.82 -21.77
C SER A 109 19.72 15.72 -20.65
N ASN A 110 18.41 15.98 -20.63
CA ASN A 110 17.78 16.92 -19.69
C ASN A 110 16.79 16.28 -18.70
N GLU A 111 16.71 14.95 -18.61
CA GLU A 111 15.80 14.26 -17.66
C GLU A 111 16.52 13.76 -16.40
N HIS A 112 17.02 14.69 -15.56
CA HIS A 112 17.86 14.39 -14.40
C HIS A 112 17.21 13.51 -13.30
N LEU A 113 15.88 13.35 -13.26
CA LEU A 113 15.19 12.37 -12.41
C LEU A 113 14.68 11.13 -13.17
N ALA A 114 14.46 11.23 -14.48
CA ALA A 114 13.90 10.13 -15.28
C ALA A 114 14.98 9.15 -15.78
N GLY A 115 16.25 9.60 -15.82
CA GLY A 115 17.44 8.75 -15.95
C GLY A 115 17.98 8.20 -14.63
N ALA A 116 17.23 8.29 -13.53
CA ALA A 116 17.69 7.79 -12.24
C ALA A 116 17.94 6.27 -12.31
N ASN A 117 19.07 5.83 -11.72
CA ASN A 117 19.39 4.42 -11.52
C ASN A 117 18.15 3.70 -10.92
N PRO A 118 17.76 2.52 -11.43
CA PRO A 118 16.67 1.72 -10.87
C PRO A 118 16.67 1.64 -9.34
N THR A 119 17.83 1.44 -8.73
CA THR A 119 18.01 1.42 -7.27
C THR A 119 17.62 2.74 -6.61
N THR A 120 17.97 3.89 -7.20
CA THR A 120 17.58 5.21 -6.69
C THR A 120 16.07 5.41 -6.79
N ALA A 121 15.45 4.98 -7.90
CA ALA A 121 14.01 5.06 -8.07
C ALA A 121 13.27 4.20 -7.05
N PHE A 122 13.74 2.96 -6.80
CA PHE A 122 13.19 2.08 -5.78
C PHE A 122 13.28 2.70 -4.39
N ARG A 123 14.45 3.24 -4.01
CA ARG A 123 14.64 3.94 -2.73
C ARG A 123 13.68 5.11 -2.57
N ALA A 124 13.52 5.93 -3.61
CA ALA A 124 12.56 7.04 -3.60
C ALA A 124 11.11 6.55 -3.41
N THR A 125 10.73 5.46 -4.09
CA THR A 125 9.42 4.83 -3.92
C THR A 125 9.23 4.27 -2.50
N CYS A 126 10.26 3.66 -1.89
CA CYS A 126 10.19 3.23 -0.50
C CYS A 126 10.00 4.40 0.46
N LEU A 127 10.65 5.55 0.25
CA LEU A 127 10.44 6.74 1.08
C LEU A 127 8.99 7.25 1.04
N VAL A 128 8.35 7.16 -0.13
CA VAL A 128 6.91 7.46 -0.28
C VAL A 128 6.05 6.47 0.52
N PHE A 129 6.37 5.17 0.46
CA PHE A 129 5.67 4.16 1.26
C PHE A 129 5.89 4.32 2.78
N ILE A 130 7.05 4.81 3.21
CA ILE A 130 7.27 5.14 4.62
C ILE A 130 6.33 6.27 5.04
N ALA A 131 6.12 7.28 4.20
CA ALA A 131 5.26 8.42 4.53
C ALA A 131 3.80 7.99 4.83
N ILE A 132 3.21 7.07 4.04
CA ILE A 132 1.86 6.56 4.33
C ILE A 132 1.78 5.89 5.70
N PHE A 133 2.76 5.06 6.05
CA PHE A 133 2.76 4.37 7.35
C PHE A 133 2.99 5.33 8.52
N ILE A 134 3.92 6.28 8.38
CA ILE A 134 4.21 7.26 9.43
C ILE A 134 3.01 8.18 9.67
N CYS A 135 2.37 8.70 8.60
CA CYS A 135 1.16 9.51 8.73
C CYS A 135 0.05 8.78 9.49
N SER A 136 -0.11 7.50 9.21
CA SER A 136 -1.09 6.64 9.87
C SER A 136 -0.75 6.37 11.34
N VAL A 137 0.51 6.05 11.64
CA VAL A 137 1.01 5.89 13.03
C VAL A 137 0.82 7.18 13.82
N VAL A 138 1.14 8.33 13.24
CA VAL A 138 0.96 9.65 13.86
C VAL A 138 -0.51 9.88 14.20
N TYR A 139 -1.43 9.62 13.27
CA TYR A 139 -2.86 9.75 13.53
C TYR A 139 -3.31 8.86 14.69
N HIS A 140 -3.08 7.54 14.58
CA HIS A 140 -3.55 6.57 15.58
C HIS A 140 -2.88 6.77 16.93
N LEU A 141 -1.61 7.14 16.98
CA LEU A 141 -0.90 7.36 18.25
C LEU A 141 -1.44 8.61 18.97
N PHE A 142 -1.67 9.70 18.24
CA PHE A 142 -2.00 11.01 18.82
C PHE A 142 -3.49 11.37 18.81
N MET A 143 -4.39 10.53 18.29
CA MET A 143 -5.84 10.79 18.30
C MET A 143 -6.47 11.13 19.67
N PRO A 144 -5.92 10.72 20.84
CA PRO A 144 -6.44 11.16 22.15
C PRO A 144 -5.90 12.52 22.63
N CYS A 145 -4.98 13.16 21.89
CA CYS A 145 -4.38 14.45 22.27
C CYS A 145 -5.20 15.70 21.89
N PRO A 146 -5.91 15.74 20.75
CA PRO A 146 -6.76 16.87 20.39
C PRO A 146 -7.78 17.26 21.47
N THR A 147 -7.93 18.57 21.67
CA THR A 147 -8.92 19.16 22.59
C THR A 147 -10.18 19.65 21.87
N SER A 148 -10.17 19.64 20.53
CA SER A 148 -11.29 20.07 19.68
C SER A 148 -11.46 19.12 18.50
N GLU A 149 -12.69 19.04 17.99
CA GLU A 149 -12.99 18.27 16.78
C GLU A 149 -12.21 18.76 15.56
N VAL A 150 -11.95 20.07 15.44
CA VAL A 150 -11.18 20.65 14.34
C VAL A 150 -9.73 20.14 14.37
N SER A 151 -9.10 20.14 15.53
CA SER A 151 -7.74 19.61 15.71
C SER A 151 -7.69 18.11 15.41
N TYR A 152 -8.69 17.35 15.84
CA TYR A 152 -8.81 15.92 15.52
C TYR A 152 -8.96 15.69 14.01
N ARG A 153 -9.83 16.44 13.33
CA ARG A 153 -10.02 16.34 11.88
C ARG A 153 -8.74 16.68 11.11
N ARG A 154 -7.96 17.67 11.55
CA ARG A 154 -6.65 17.98 10.95
C ARG A 154 -5.66 16.83 11.12
N LEU A 155 -5.60 16.22 12.30
CA LEU A 155 -4.74 15.06 12.55
C LEU A 155 -5.15 13.86 11.69
N MET A 156 -6.44 13.58 11.57
CA MET A 156 -6.98 12.56 10.67
C MET A 156 -6.67 12.82 9.19
N ASN A 157 -6.67 14.09 8.77
CA ASN A 157 -6.30 14.45 7.41
C ASN A 157 -4.81 14.19 7.12
N CYS A 158 -3.94 14.04 8.15
CA CYS A 158 -2.56 13.62 7.97
C CYS A 158 -2.47 12.19 7.42
N ASP A 159 -3.22 11.25 7.99
CA ASP A 159 -3.29 9.85 7.52
C ASP A 159 -3.77 9.77 6.06
N VAL A 160 -4.86 10.49 5.77
CA VAL A 160 -5.43 10.61 4.42
C VAL A 160 -4.43 11.22 3.43
N THR A 161 -3.66 12.22 3.86
CA THR A 161 -2.61 12.84 3.06
C THR A 161 -1.54 11.82 2.67
N GLY A 162 -1.12 10.97 3.62
CA GLY A 162 -0.17 9.88 3.35
C GLY A 162 -0.67 8.92 2.28
N VAL A 163 -1.96 8.54 2.33
CA VAL A 163 -2.60 7.67 1.32
C VAL A 163 -2.59 8.33 -0.07
N VAL A 164 -3.03 9.58 -0.19
CA VAL A 164 -3.12 10.28 -1.49
C VAL A 164 -1.74 10.51 -2.09
N LEU A 165 -0.77 10.91 -1.27
CA LEU A 165 0.63 11.06 -1.68
C LEU A 165 1.17 9.74 -2.23
N CYS A 166 0.94 8.64 -1.50
CA CYS A 166 1.41 7.31 -1.91
C CYS A 166 0.81 6.87 -3.25
N ILE A 167 -0.51 6.98 -3.43
CA ILE A 167 -1.17 6.59 -4.68
C ILE A 167 -0.65 7.43 -5.85
N THR A 168 -0.51 8.75 -5.65
CA THR A 168 -0.03 9.67 -6.69
C THR A 168 1.42 9.34 -7.08
N ALA A 169 2.33 9.30 -6.11
CA ALA A 169 3.76 9.20 -6.37
C ALA A 169 4.18 7.81 -6.86
N THR A 170 3.52 6.74 -6.41
CA THR A 170 3.80 5.38 -6.90
C THR A 170 3.36 5.15 -8.34
N SER A 171 2.44 5.97 -8.86
CA SER A 171 1.98 5.86 -10.25
C SER A 171 3.05 6.12 -11.29
N TRP A 172 4.12 6.84 -10.91
CA TRP A 172 5.28 7.09 -11.77
C TRP A 172 5.88 5.80 -12.38
N SER A 173 5.87 4.71 -11.61
CA SER A 173 6.49 3.42 -11.98
C SER A 173 6.00 2.87 -13.32
N PHE A 174 4.72 2.50 -13.39
CA PHE A 174 4.11 2.00 -14.62
C PHE A 174 3.90 3.09 -15.68
N LEU A 175 3.78 4.37 -15.28
CA LEU A 175 3.65 5.48 -16.24
C LEU A 175 4.90 5.69 -17.11
N TYR A 176 6.08 5.44 -16.55
CA TYR A 176 7.35 5.59 -17.24
C TYR A 176 7.94 4.25 -17.66
N ARG A 177 8.14 3.33 -16.70
CA ARG A 177 8.76 2.01 -16.95
C ARG A 177 7.75 0.93 -17.36
N GLY A 178 6.46 1.11 -17.09
CA GLY A 178 5.44 0.19 -17.61
C GLY A 178 5.19 0.29 -19.13
N ASN A 179 5.70 1.35 -19.78
CA ASN A 179 5.32 1.72 -21.14
C ASN A 179 6.47 1.58 -22.18
N ALA A 180 7.28 0.53 -22.11
CA ALA A 180 8.48 0.41 -22.94
C ALA A 180 8.24 0.57 -24.46
N CYS A 181 7.11 0.09 -25.00
CA CYS A 181 6.88 -0.02 -26.46
C CYS A 181 5.60 0.63 -27.01
N SER A 182 4.95 1.53 -26.27
CA SER A 182 3.74 2.20 -26.79
C SER A 182 4.09 3.40 -27.67
N ALA A 183 3.94 3.25 -28.99
CA ALA A 183 4.26 4.28 -29.98
C ALA A 183 3.33 5.51 -29.97
N GLY A 184 2.22 5.48 -29.22
CA GLY A 184 1.22 6.55 -29.19
C GLY A 184 1.07 7.28 -27.85
N TRP A 185 1.89 6.93 -26.85
CA TRP A 185 1.74 7.45 -25.49
C TRP A 185 2.77 8.53 -25.17
N THR A 186 2.28 9.67 -24.66
CA THR A 186 3.14 10.63 -23.97
C THR A 186 3.05 10.36 -22.47
N SER A 187 4.13 9.79 -21.90
CA SER A 187 4.27 9.55 -20.45
C SER A 187 3.89 10.76 -19.60
N HIS A 188 4.13 11.96 -20.14
CA HIS A 188 3.78 13.23 -19.54
C HIS A 188 2.28 13.47 -19.37
N ALA A 189 1.41 13.00 -20.28
CA ALA A 189 -0.03 13.25 -20.20
C ALA A 189 -0.70 12.45 -19.07
N GLY A 190 -0.43 11.14 -18.97
CA GLY A 190 -0.94 10.33 -17.88
C GLY A 190 -0.35 10.69 -16.53
N PHE A 191 0.95 11.01 -16.48
CA PHE A 191 1.58 11.54 -15.27
C PHE A 191 0.97 12.87 -14.84
N GLY A 192 0.77 13.80 -15.79
CA GLY A 192 0.10 15.07 -15.54
C GLY A 192 -1.32 14.87 -15.00
N ALA A 193 -2.11 13.96 -15.57
CA ALA A 193 -3.46 13.67 -15.11
C ALA A 193 -3.50 13.13 -13.67
N VAL A 194 -2.65 12.15 -13.35
CA VAL A 194 -2.56 11.58 -11.99
C VAL A 194 -2.05 12.62 -11.00
N LEU A 195 -1.03 13.40 -11.37
CA LEU A 195 -0.46 14.45 -10.52
C LEU A 195 -1.47 15.56 -10.23
N LEU A 196 -2.15 16.09 -11.25
CA LEU A 196 -3.17 17.13 -11.08
C LEU A 196 -4.34 16.63 -10.23
N SER A 197 -4.79 15.39 -10.45
CA SER A 197 -5.79 14.76 -9.60
C SER A 197 -5.31 14.63 -8.15
N GLY A 198 -4.07 14.18 -7.94
CA GLY A 198 -3.46 14.06 -6.61
C GLY A 198 -3.37 15.40 -5.88
N LEU A 199 -2.89 16.44 -6.57
CA LEU A 199 -2.81 17.81 -6.03
C LEU A 199 -4.20 18.37 -5.69
N PHE A 200 -5.20 18.14 -6.54
CA PHE A 200 -6.58 18.54 -6.26
C PHE A 200 -7.14 17.85 -5.01
N VAL A 201 -6.97 16.52 -4.91
CA VAL A 201 -7.42 15.77 -3.73
C VAL A 201 -6.67 16.21 -2.47
N LEU A 202 -5.36 16.42 -2.54
CA LEU A 202 -4.56 16.95 -1.43
C LEU A 202 -5.05 18.33 -1.00
N TYR A 203 -5.32 19.23 -1.95
CA TYR A 203 -5.89 20.54 -1.66
C TYR A 203 -7.22 20.42 -0.92
N CYS A 204 -8.13 19.55 -1.39
CA CYS A 204 -9.39 19.30 -0.70
C CYS A 204 -9.20 18.72 0.71
N VAL A 205 -8.27 17.77 0.89
CA VAL A 205 -8.02 17.15 2.20
C VAL A 205 -7.38 18.13 3.19
N LEU A 206 -6.41 18.94 2.74
CA LEU A 206 -5.68 19.86 3.62
C LEU A 206 -6.47 21.11 3.97
N PHE A 207 -7.15 21.70 2.98
CA PHE A 207 -7.78 23.01 3.15
C PHE A 207 -9.30 22.96 3.30
N ASN A 208 -9.97 21.87 2.90
CA ASN A 208 -11.42 21.74 3.05
C ASN A 208 -11.78 20.87 4.27
N ALA A 209 -11.60 21.44 5.46
CA ALA A 209 -11.86 20.79 6.76
C ALA A 209 -13.30 20.28 6.96
N THR A 210 -14.23 20.66 6.08
CA THR A 210 -15.64 20.22 6.09
C THR A 210 -15.86 18.89 5.38
N CYS A 211 -14.86 18.32 4.70
CA CYS A 211 -14.96 17.00 4.10
C CYS A 211 -15.11 15.91 5.18
N GLY A 212 -16.36 15.55 5.48
CA GLY A 212 -16.67 14.38 6.30
C GLY A 212 -16.19 13.07 5.67
N ALA A 213 -16.40 11.95 6.36
CA ALA A 213 -15.98 10.62 5.91
C ALA A 213 -16.38 10.29 4.46
N ILE A 214 -17.61 10.62 4.06
CA ILE A 214 -18.12 10.37 2.71
C ILE A 214 -17.38 11.21 1.66
N GLY A 215 -17.06 12.48 1.96
CA GLY A 215 -16.33 13.34 1.04
C GLY A 215 -14.93 12.80 0.75
N ARG A 216 -14.23 12.34 1.80
CA ARG A 216 -12.91 11.72 1.67
C ARG A 216 -12.96 10.40 0.92
N LEU A 217 -13.95 9.55 1.19
CA LEU A 217 -14.16 8.30 0.47
C LEU A 217 -14.34 8.56 -1.04
N LYS A 218 -15.16 9.56 -1.41
CA LYS A 218 -15.33 9.95 -2.82
C LYS A 218 -14.03 10.44 -3.45
N ALA A 219 -13.27 11.27 -2.75
CA ALA A 219 -12.02 11.83 -3.26
C ALA A 219 -10.94 10.75 -3.45
N ILE A 220 -10.71 9.92 -2.42
CA ILE A 220 -9.76 8.79 -2.50
C ILE A 220 -10.24 7.78 -3.55
N GLY A 221 -11.52 7.42 -3.55
CA GLY A 221 -12.10 6.45 -4.48
C GLY A 221 -11.98 6.89 -5.93
N PHE A 222 -12.25 8.16 -6.23
CA PHE A 222 -12.03 8.74 -7.55
C PHE A 222 -10.56 8.63 -7.98
N HIS A 223 -9.63 8.98 -7.09
CA HIS A 223 -8.20 8.94 -7.40
C HIS A 223 -7.69 7.51 -7.61
N CYS A 224 -8.15 6.55 -6.80
CA CYS A 224 -7.89 5.12 -7.00
C CYS A 224 -8.42 4.62 -8.36
N ALA A 225 -9.64 5.00 -8.73
CA ALA A 225 -10.27 4.61 -9.99
C ALA A 225 -9.52 5.21 -11.19
N LEU A 226 -9.14 6.49 -11.14
CA LEU A 226 -8.32 7.13 -12.17
C LEU A 226 -7.00 6.38 -12.36
N ARG A 227 -6.30 6.07 -11.27
CA ARG A 227 -5.04 5.31 -11.32
C ARG A 227 -5.24 3.92 -11.93
N LEU A 228 -6.33 3.22 -11.58
CA LEU A 228 -6.63 1.89 -12.14
C LEU A 228 -6.88 1.97 -13.64
N SER A 229 -7.65 2.97 -14.09
CA SER A 229 -7.91 3.18 -15.52
C SER A 229 -6.63 3.45 -16.29
N VAL A 230 -5.72 4.27 -15.75
CA VAL A 230 -4.42 4.56 -16.36
C VAL A 230 -3.55 3.31 -16.39
N LEU A 231 -3.49 2.54 -15.30
CA LEU A 231 -2.77 1.26 -15.25
C LEU A 231 -3.26 0.30 -16.34
N LEU A 232 -4.57 0.06 -16.42
CA LEU A 232 -5.16 -0.86 -17.41
C LEU A 232 -4.90 -0.38 -18.85
N TRP A 233 -4.93 0.94 -19.09
CA TRP A 233 -4.65 1.51 -20.39
C TRP A 233 -3.19 1.28 -20.84
N ILE A 234 -2.24 1.25 -19.91
CA ILE A 234 -0.80 1.16 -20.19
C ILE A 234 -0.31 -0.29 -20.17
N GLU A 235 -0.62 -1.01 -19.10
CA GLU A 235 -0.07 -2.35 -18.87
C GLU A 235 -0.73 -3.41 -19.75
N LEU A 236 -2.03 -3.27 -20.06
CA LEU A 236 -2.75 -4.29 -20.83
C LEU A 236 -2.22 -4.44 -22.27
N PRO A 237 -1.97 -3.36 -23.04
CA PRO A 237 -1.32 -3.48 -24.34
C PRO A 237 0.10 -4.05 -24.27
N LYS A 238 0.89 -3.72 -23.24
CA LYS A 238 2.22 -4.33 -23.01
C LYS A 238 2.10 -5.84 -22.85
N VAL A 239 1.18 -6.31 -22.01
CA VAL A 239 0.94 -7.75 -21.79
C VAL A 239 0.51 -8.42 -23.09
N GLN A 240 -0.38 -7.80 -23.87
CA GLN A 240 -0.86 -8.34 -25.14
C GLN A 240 0.23 -8.45 -26.21
N SER A 241 1.19 -7.52 -26.23
CA SER A 241 2.24 -7.48 -27.23
C SER A 241 3.49 -8.27 -26.86
N GLN A 242 3.85 -8.32 -25.58
CA GLN A 242 5.12 -8.90 -25.11
C GLN A 242 4.97 -10.11 -24.19
N GLY A 243 3.79 -10.36 -23.62
CA GLY A 243 3.53 -11.51 -22.75
C GLY A 243 4.04 -11.40 -21.30
N TYR A 244 4.70 -10.29 -20.93
CA TYR A 244 5.09 -10.02 -19.55
C TYR A 244 3.87 -9.57 -18.73
N HIS A 245 3.60 -10.24 -17.61
CA HIS A 245 2.38 -10.09 -16.84
C HIS A 245 2.60 -9.94 -15.33
N GLN A 246 3.85 -9.97 -14.86
CA GLN A 246 4.15 -9.96 -13.42
C GLN A 246 3.86 -8.60 -12.81
N ALA A 247 4.24 -7.52 -13.50
CA ALA A 247 3.93 -6.15 -13.09
C ALA A 247 2.41 -5.91 -13.00
N LEU A 248 1.68 -6.20 -14.08
CA LEU A 248 0.22 -6.08 -14.11
C LEU A 248 -0.45 -6.90 -13.02
N HIS A 249 -0.02 -8.15 -12.80
CA HIS A 249 -0.58 -9.01 -11.76
C HIS A 249 -0.37 -8.42 -10.36
N CYS A 250 0.84 -7.96 -10.05
CA CYS A 250 1.15 -7.34 -8.76
C CYS A 250 0.34 -6.06 -8.54
N HIS A 251 0.27 -5.17 -9.54
CA HIS A 251 -0.55 -3.97 -9.44
C HIS A 251 -2.04 -4.32 -9.28
N ALA A 252 -2.58 -5.27 -10.05
CA ALA A 252 -3.97 -5.72 -9.94
C ALA A 252 -4.27 -6.29 -8.54
N MET A 253 -3.37 -7.11 -7.99
CA MET A 253 -3.51 -7.64 -6.64
C MET A 253 -3.53 -6.54 -5.57
N SER A 254 -2.79 -5.45 -5.76
CA SER A 254 -2.86 -4.32 -4.84
C SER A 254 -4.28 -3.71 -4.79
N TYR A 255 -4.94 -3.59 -5.93
CA TYR A 255 -6.33 -3.12 -6.00
C TYR A 255 -7.32 -4.09 -5.37
N VAL A 256 -7.10 -5.40 -5.51
CA VAL A 256 -7.91 -6.41 -4.83
C VAL A 256 -7.84 -6.22 -3.32
N PHE A 257 -6.64 -6.04 -2.76
CA PHE A 257 -6.48 -5.82 -1.32
C PHE A 257 -7.08 -4.48 -0.85
N ILE A 258 -6.88 -3.37 -1.58
CA ILE A 258 -7.52 -2.09 -1.26
C ILE A 258 -9.05 -2.21 -1.29
N ALA A 259 -9.61 -2.86 -2.31
CA ALA A 259 -11.05 -3.05 -2.44
C ALA A 259 -11.59 -3.92 -1.31
N LEU A 260 -10.91 -5.02 -0.99
CA LEU A 260 -11.26 -5.91 0.12
C LEU A 260 -11.28 -5.15 1.45
N GLY A 261 -10.22 -4.38 1.74
CA GLY A 261 -10.18 -3.53 2.93
C GLY A 261 -11.34 -2.54 2.95
N GLY A 262 -11.62 -1.88 1.83
CA GLY A 262 -12.70 -0.89 1.72
C GLY A 262 -14.07 -1.50 1.97
N VAL A 263 -14.31 -2.72 1.47
CA VAL A 263 -15.52 -3.50 1.75
C VAL A 263 -15.60 -3.85 3.24
N ILE A 264 -14.54 -4.41 3.82
CA ILE A 264 -14.49 -4.79 5.24
C ILE A 264 -14.81 -3.60 6.14
N GLY A 265 -14.13 -2.45 5.93
CA GLY A 265 -14.35 -1.23 6.68
C GLY A 265 -15.73 -0.62 6.46
N GLY A 266 -16.22 -0.61 5.22
CA GLY A 266 -17.55 -0.11 4.88
C GLY A 266 -18.69 -0.90 5.55
N PHE A 267 -18.53 -2.22 5.67
CA PHE A 267 -19.50 -3.08 6.35
C PHE A 267 -19.30 -3.17 7.87
N ARG A 268 -18.17 -2.69 8.39
CA ARG A 268 -17.73 -2.85 9.80
C ARG A 268 -17.68 -4.32 10.21
N PHE A 269 -17.10 -5.11 9.32
CA PHE A 269 -16.96 -6.55 9.50
C PHE A 269 -15.62 -6.88 10.17
N PRO A 270 -15.57 -7.82 11.14
CA PRO A 270 -16.65 -8.68 11.62
C PRO A 270 -17.41 -8.14 12.84
N GLU A 271 -17.00 -7.00 13.41
CA GLU A 271 -17.50 -6.52 14.70
C GLU A 271 -19.01 -6.26 14.72
N ARG A 272 -19.55 -5.78 13.60
CA ARG A 272 -20.99 -5.54 13.45
C ARG A 272 -21.80 -6.82 13.59
N GLN A 273 -21.35 -7.91 12.96
CA GLN A 273 -22.02 -9.20 12.97
C GLN A 273 -21.90 -9.83 14.35
N LEU A 274 -20.70 -9.83 14.93
CA LEU A 274 -20.47 -10.43 16.24
C LEU A 274 -21.31 -9.75 17.32
N ARG A 275 -21.29 -8.41 17.39
CA ARG A 275 -22.03 -7.63 18.39
C ARG A 275 -23.55 -7.78 18.29
N ARG A 276 -24.10 -7.90 17.08
CA ARG A 276 -25.54 -8.15 16.89
C ARG A 276 -26.02 -9.45 17.52
N VAL A 277 -25.13 -10.43 17.59
CA VAL A 277 -25.46 -11.79 18.03
C VAL A 277 -25.11 -12.02 19.50
N THR A 278 -24.17 -11.23 20.04
CA THR A 278 -23.79 -11.26 21.47
C THR A 278 -24.58 -10.29 22.34
N GLN A 279 -25.24 -9.27 21.77
CA GLN A 279 -26.17 -8.43 22.54
C GLN A 279 -27.36 -9.24 23.09
N PRO A 280 -27.79 -9.00 24.34
CA PRO A 280 -28.95 -9.65 24.93
C PRO A 280 -30.19 -9.39 24.07
N GLN A 281 -30.79 -10.45 23.53
CA GLN A 281 -32.04 -10.34 22.80
C GLN A 281 -33.23 -10.63 23.73
N PRO A 282 -34.39 -9.97 23.50
CA PRO A 282 -35.62 -10.29 24.22
C PRO A 282 -36.00 -11.78 24.01
N ALA A 283 -36.57 -12.40 25.04
CA ALA A 283 -36.82 -13.85 25.09
C ALA A 283 -37.66 -14.40 23.90
N SER A 284 -38.45 -13.55 23.25
CA SER A 284 -39.28 -13.91 22.08
C SER A 284 -38.48 -14.20 20.80
N SER A 285 -37.27 -13.64 20.63
CA SER A 285 -36.46 -13.84 19.41
C SER A 285 -35.36 -14.90 19.56
N ALA A 286 -35.18 -15.44 20.77
CA ALA A 286 -34.20 -16.51 21.03
C ALA A 286 -34.60 -17.85 20.37
N ALA A 287 -35.91 -18.07 20.16
CA ALA A 287 -36.47 -19.30 19.60
C ALA A 287 -36.24 -19.46 18.07
N GLU A 288 -35.99 -18.36 17.33
CA GLU A 288 -35.76 -18.36 15.87
C GLU A 288 -34.31 -18.00 15.50
N ALA A 289 -33.34 -18.63 16.14
CA ALA A 289 -31.94 -18.45 15.80
C ALA A 289 -31.63 -19.05 14.41
N THR A 290 -31.54 -18.21 13.38
CA THR A 290 -31.13 -18.60 12.01
C THR A 290 -29.80 -19.35 12.01
N ALA A 291 -29.54 -20.19 10.99
CA ALA A 291 -28.24 -20.86 10.82
C ALA A 291 -27.06 -19.87 10.88
N THR A 292 -27.23 -18.69 10.29
CA THR A 292 -26.27 -17.58 10.34
C THR A 292 -26.01 -17.09 11.77
N SER A 293 -27.07 -16.91 12.58
CA SER A 293 -26.89 -16.51 13.98
C SER A 293 -26.18 -17.58 14.81
N ARG A 294 -26.46 -18.87 14.57
CA ARG A 294 -25.77 -19.99 15.22
C ARG A 294 -24.29 -20.02 14.87
N PHE A 295 -23.95 -19.82 13.59
CA PHE A 295 -22.57 -19.69 13.14
C PHE A 295 -21.83 -18.55 13.86
N TRP A 296 -22.40 -17.35 13.91
CA TRP A 296 -21.75 -16.21 14.57
C TRP A 296 -21.64 -16.38 16.10
N ARG A 297 -22.59 -17.07 16.75
CA ARG A 297 -22.42 -17.47 18.16
C ARG A 297 -21.26 -18.44 18.34
N TRP A 298 -21.09 -19.38 17.42
CA TRP A 298 -19.97 -20.32 17.44
C TRP A 298 -18.64 -19.58 17.23
N VAL A 299 -18.56 -18.69 16.23
CA VAL A 299 -17.37 -17.83 15.99
C VAL A 299 -17.02 -17.04 17.25
N GLY A 300 -18.02 -16.40 17.89
CA GLY A 300 -17.83 -15.62 19.10
C GLY A 300 -17.39 -16.41 20.34
N ARG A 301 -17.68 -17.72 20.36
CA ARG A 301 -17.31 -18.62 21.47
C ARG A 301 -15.95 -19.26 21.29
N PHE A 302 -15.54 -19.54 20.05
CA PHE A 302 -14.39 -20.41 19.77
C PHE A 302 -13.28 -19.77 18.92
N LEU A 303 -13.55 -18.67 18.20
CA LEU A 303 -12.57 -18.04 17.33
C LEU A 303 -12.16 -16.64 17.80
N VAL A 304 -13.11 -15.75 18.05
CA VAL A 304 -12.83 -14.36 18.42
C VAL A 304 -13.81 -13.91 19.49
N SER A 305 -13.31 -13.61 20.68
CA SER A 305 -14.14 -13.12 21.77
C SER A 305 -14.63 -11.68 21.50
N SER A 306 -15.71 -11.32 22.17
CA SER A 306 -16.23 -9.94 22.12
C SER A 306 -15.31 -8.92 22.79
N GLU A 307 -14.34 -9.35 23.60
CA GLU A 307 -13.35 -8.44 24.17
C GLU A 307 -12.19 -8.26 23.20
N GLU A 308 -11.66 -9.34 22.63
CA GLU A 308 -10.58 -9.29 21.65
C GLU A 308 -10.93 -8.43 20.44
N ILE A 309 -12.18 -8.46 19.98
CA ILE A 309 -12.60 -7.69 18.81
C ILE A 309 -12.44 -6.17 18.99
N ASP A 310 -12.49 -5.68 20.23
CA ASP A 310 -12.27 -4.27 20.51
C ASP A 310 -10.79 -3.87 20.35
N TYR A 311 -9.87 -4.82 20.45
CA TYR A 311 -8.41 -4.57 20.43
C TYR A 311 -7.75 -5.04 19.14
N MET A 312 -8.25 -6.12 18.54
CA MET A 312 -7.70 -6.79 17.38
C MET A 312 -8.83 -7.35 16.51
N TRP A 313 -8.58 -7.61 15.22
CA TRP A 313 -9.55 -8.22 14.28
C TRP A 313 -10.82 -7.43 13.95
N ASN A 314 -11.01 -6.21 14.47
CA ASN A 314 -12.05 -5.33 13.95
C ASN A 314 -11.74 -4.88 12.52
N SER A 315 -12.76 -4.35 11.86
CA SER A 315 -12.71 -3.89 10.48
C SER A 315 -11.60 -2.88 10.18
N HIS A 316 -11.25 -2.03 11.14
CA HIS A 316 -10.22 -1.01 10.97
C HIS A 316 -8.82 -1.63 11.05
N THR A 317 -8.60 -2.55 11.99
CA THR A 317 -7.36 -3.35 12.04
C THR A 317 -7.19 -4.21 10.78
N LEU A 318 -8.28 -4.84 10.30
CA LEU A 318 -8.25 -5.60 9.04
C LEU A 318 -7.98 -4.71 7.82
N TRP A 319 -8.48 -3.47 7.81
CA TRP A 319 -8.15 -2.46 6.81
C TRP A 319 -6.63 -2.19 6.78
N HIS A 320 -5.98 -2.04 7.94
CA HIS A 320 -4.52 -1.87 8.01
C HIS A 320 -3.76 -3.06 7.40
N TYR A 321 -4.19 -4.30 7.69
CA TYR A 321 -3.59 -5.49 7.05
C TYR A 321 -3.74 -5.46 5.53
N CYS A 322 -4.92 -5.09 5.03
CA CYS A 322 -5.17 -4.96 3.59
C CYS A 322 -4.28 -3.88 2.96
N ILE A 323 -4.07 -2.75 3.64
CA ILE A 323 -3.15 -1.69 3.18
C ILE A 323 -1.69 -2.20 3.15
N MET A 324 -1.24 -2.95 4.15
CA MET A 324 0.10 -3.55 4.14
C MET A 324 0.29 -4.54 2.98
N LEU A 325 -0.70 -5.40 2.73
CA LEU A 325 -0.66 -6.34 1.60
C LEU A 325 -0.71 -5.58 0.26
N SER A 326 -1.57 -4.58 0.14
CA SER A 326 -1.66 -3.75 -1.07
C SER A 326 -0.34 -3.02 -1.36
N THR A 327 0.24 -2.36 -0.36
CA THR A 327 1.51 -1.63 -0.52
C THR A 327 2.67 -2.56 -0.86
N THR A 328 2.70 -3.76 -0.27
CA THR A 328 3.65 -4.82 -0.65
C THR A 328 3.49 -5.21 -2.13
N MET A 329 2.25 -5.43 -2.58
CA MET A 329 1.98 -5.75 -3.99
C MET A 329 2.32 -4.58 -4.92
N MET A 330 2.11 -3.33 -4.52
CA MET A 330 2.54 -2.16 -5.29
C MET A 330 4.06 -2.04 -5.39
N LEU A 331 4.79 -2.36 -4.31
CA LEU A 331 6.25 -2.35 -4.31
C LEU A 331 6.83 -3.47 -5.19
N LEU A 332 6.19 -4.65 -5.19
CA LEU A 332 6.51 -5.72 -6.12
C LEU A 332 6.15 -5.34 -7.56
N GLY A 333 5.01 -4.68 -7.78
CA GLY A 333 4.63 -4.14 -9.09
C GLY A 333 5.68 -3.18 -9.63
N PHE A 334 6.17 -2.27 -8.79
CA PHE A 334 7.29 -1.38 -9.13
C PHE A 334 8.55 -2.16 -9.54
N TYR A 335 8.92 -3.19 -8.76
CA TYR A 335 10.10 -4.01 -9.06
C TYR A 335 9.97 -4.67 -10.44
N TYR A 336 8.81 -5.27 -10.74
CA TYR A 336 8.57 -5.88 -12.04
C TYR A 336 8.42 -4.85 -13.17
N ASP A 337 7.91 -3.64 -12.92
CA ASP A 337 7.89 -2.56 -13.92
C ASP A 337 9.32 -2.26 -14.39
N VAL A 338 10.30 -2.25 -13.47
CA VAL A 338 11.71 -2.04 -13.78
C VAL A 338 12.29 -3.22 -14.56
N GLU A 339 12.11 -4.44 -14.06
CA GLU A 339 12.67 -5.65 -14.69
C GLU A 339 12.10 -5.89 -16.09
N GLU A 340 10.77 -5.83 -16.25
CA GLU A 340 10.11 -6.02 -17.53
C GLU A 340 10.48 -4.93 -18.53
N TYR A 341 10.68 -3.69 -18.08
CA TYR A 341 11.16 -2.60 -18.94
C TYR A 341 12.53 -2.90 -19.55
N GLU A 342 13.45 -3.49 -18.78
CA GLU A 342 14.78 -3.86 -19.29
C GLU A 342 14.71 -5.03 -20.28
N LEU A 343 13.78 -5.96 -20.08
CA LEU A 343 13.55 -7.13 -20.95
C LEU A 343 12.75 -6.82 -22.22
N ALA A 344 11.95 -5.75 -22.20
CA ALA A 344 11.14 -5.33 -23.32
C ALA A 344 11.99 -5.04 -24.56
N ARG A 345 11.57 -5.58 -25.71
CA ARG A 345 12.16 -5.29 -27.02
C ARG A 345 11.11 -4.59 -27.88
N CYS A 346 11.44 -3.35 -28.26
CA CYS A 346 10.83 -2.59 -29.33
C CYS A 346 11.91 -2.42 -30.41
#